data_AF-A0A1G7UDF2-F1
#
_entry.id   AF-A0A1G7UDF2-F1
#
_cell.length_a   1.000
_cell.length_b   1.000
_cell.length_c   1.000
_cell.angle_alpha   90.00
_cell.angle_beta   90.00
_cell.angle_gamma   90.00
#
_symmetry.space_group_name_H-M   'P 1'
#
loop_
_entity.id
_entity.type
_entity.pdbx_description
1 polymer ?
#
loop_
_entity_poly.entity_id
_entity_poly.type
_entity_poly.pdbx_seq_one_letter_code
_entity_poly.pdbx_strand_id
1 'polypeptide(L)' 'MSLVENERTKLTAGFMNAVASGTVTVSLVGPLVGIALGTMPEQNTWNVVSLSLLGIVSAIVLHLLAQRVLSRLRE' A
#
# COMPACT_ATOMS: atom_id res chain seq x y z
N MET A 1 -26.59 -10.37 -0.77
CA MET A 1 -26.09 -9.15 -1.44
C MET A 1 -26.64 -9.13 -2.85
N SER A 2 -26.92 -7.95 -3.39
CA SER A 2 -27.27 -7.84 -4.82
C SER A 2 -26.01 -8.03 -5.68
N LEU A 3 -26.17 -8.44 -6.95
CA LEU A 3 -25.08 -8.51 -7.93
C LEU A 3 -24.27 -7.20 -7.99
N VAL A 4 -24.96 -6.06 -7.95
CA VAL A 4 -24.35 -4.73 -7.95
C VAL A 4 -23.51 -4.48 -6.70
N GLU A 5 -23.95 -4.97 -5.55
CA GLU A 5 -23.27 -4.81 -4.27
C GLU A 5 -22.00 -5.67 -4.18
N ASN A 6 -22.04 -6.89 -4.72
CA ASN A 6 -20.86 -7.74 -4.88
C ASN A 6 -19.81 -7.07 -5.80
N GLU A 7 -20.24 -6.51 -6.93
CA GLU A 7 -19.33 -5.85 -7.87
C GLU A 7 -18.68 -4.60 -7.25
N ARG A 8 -19.45 -3.77 -6.55
CA ARG A 8 -18.91 -2.62 -5.80
C ARG A 8 -17.89 -3.04 -4.75
N THR A 9 -18.15 -4.14 -4.05
CA THR A 9 -17.23 -4.67 -3.03
C THR A 9 -15.92 -5.14 -3.66
N LYS A 10 -15.97 -5.83 -4.81
CA LYS A 10 -14.78 -6.24 -5.56
C LYS A 10 -13.96 -5.04 -6.03
N LEU A 11 -14.60 -4.02 -6.61
CA LEU A 11 -13.93 -2.80 -7.06
C LEU A 11 -13.25 -2.08 -5.89
N THR A 12 -13.91 -2.01 -4.74
CA THR A 12 -13.36 -1.38 -3.53
C THR A 12 -12.13 -2.14 -3.03
N ALA A 13 -12.21 -3.47 -2.92
CA ALA A 13 -11.07 -4.29 -2.51
C ALA A 13 -9.91 -4.22 -3.54
N GLY A 14 -10.23 -4.19 -4.83
CA GLY A 14 -9.25 -4.00 -5.90
C GLY A 14 -8.52 -2.67 -5.78
N PHE A 15 -9.26 -1.59 -5.53
CA PHE A 15 -8.67 -0.28 -5.28
C PHE A 15 -7.76 -0.28 -4.04
N MET A 16 -8.21 -0.86 -2.92
CA MET A 16 -7.39 -0.97 -1.70
C MET A 16 -6.09 -1.75 -1.95
N ASN A 17 -6.17 -2.83 -2.73
CA ASN A 17 -4.99 -3.61 -3.12
C ASN A 17 -4.04 -2.82 -4.04
N ALA A 18 -4.58 -2.04 -4.98
CA ALA A 18 -3.78 -1.18 -5.84
C ALA A 18 -3.04 -0.10 -5.02
N VAL A 19 -3.73 0.52 -4.06
CA VAL A 19 -3.10 1.47 -3.12
C VAL A 19 -2.00 0.78 -2.32
N ALA A 20 -2.25 -0.40 -1.75
CA ALA A 20 -1.25 -1.17 -1.02
C ALA A 20 0.02 -1.40 -1.87
N SER A 21 -0.15 -1.87 -3.11
CA SER A 21 0.96 -2.11 -4.04
C SER A 21 1.72 -0.82 -4.38
N GLY A 22 1.01 0.28 -4.64
CA GLY A 22 1.60 1.60 -4.85
C GLY A 22 2.40 2.08 -3.63
N THR A 23 1.87 1.87 -2.42
CA THR A 23 2.56 2.21 -1.18
C THR A 23 3.84 1.41 -1.00
N VAL A 24 3.86 0.10 -1.26
CA VAL A 24 5.11 -0.71 -1.23
C VAL A 24 6.13 -0.10 -2.19
N THR A 25 5.69 0.20 -3.42
CA THR A 25 6.56 0.73 -4.47
C THR A 25 7.18 2.06 -4.06
N VAL A 26 6.38 3.02 -3.60
CA VAL A 26 6.87 4.34 -3.17
C VAL A 26 7.76 4.24 -1.93
N SER A 27 7.45 3.34 -1.00
CA SER A 27 8.23 3.17 0.24
C SER A 27 9.64 2.63 -0.01
N LEU A 28 9.81 1.85 -1.08
CA LEU A 28 11.11 1.31 -1.49
C LEU A 28 11.84 2.22 -2.49
N VAL A 29 11.12 2.70 -3.50
CA VAL A 29 11.71 3.45 -4.62
C VAL A 29 11.89 4.93 -4.28
N GLY A 30 10.99 5.53 -3.50
CA GLY A 30 11.01 6.95 -3.15
C GLY A 30 12.36 7.40 -2.54
N PRO A 31 12.90 6.69 -1.53
CA PRO A 31 14.22 7.00 -0.99
C PRO A 31 15.34 6.92 -2.04
N LEU A 32 15.33 5.89 -2.89
CA LEU A 32 16.34 5.72 -3.93
C LEU A 32 16.32 6.88 -4.93
N VAL A 33 15.12 7.34 -5.32
CA VAL A 33 14.94 8.50 -6.19
C VAL A 33 15.41 9.78 -5.50
N GLY A 34 15.06 9.99 -4.22
CA GLY A 34 15.52 11.15 -3.44
C GLY A 34 17.04 11.22 -3.31
N ILE A 35 17.70 10.07 -3.09
CA ILE A 35 19.15 9.95 -3.07
C ILE A 35 19.74 10.28 -4.45
N ALA A 36 19.21 9.68 -5.51
CA ALA A 36 19.71 9.88 -6.88
C ALA A 36 19.59 11.33 -7.35
N LEU A 37 18.55 12.05 -6.92
CA LEU A 37 18.33 13.46 -7.26
C LEU A 37 19.03 14.43 -6.32
N GLY A 38 19.65 13.96 -5.23
CA GLY A 38 20.26 14.81 -4.21
C GLY A 38 19.26 15.72 -3.47
N THR A 39 17.96 15.40 -3.53
CA THR A 39 16.89 16.16 -2.87
C THR A 39 16.64 15.68 -1.45
N MET A 40 17.25 14.56 -1.07
CA MET A 40 17.15 14.01 0.26
C MET A 40 18.05 14.82 1.21
N PRO A 41 17.50 15.42 2.29
CA PRO A 41 18.31 16.09 3.30
C PRO A 41 19.34 15.13 3.90
N GLU A 42 20.40 15.63 4.53
CA GLU A 42 21.25 14.77 5.39
C GLU A 42 20.36 14.14 6.46
N GLN A 43 19.94 12.92 6.20
CA GLN A 43 19.03 12.16 7.03
C GLN A 43 19.78 10.98 7.58
N ASN A 44 19.61 10.75 8.88
CA ASN A 44 20.07 9.53 9.52
C ASN A 44 19.50 8.33 8.74
N THR A 45 20.35 7.41 8.30
CA THR A 45 19.95 6.19 7.57
C THR A 45 18.82 5.44 8.28
N TRP A 46 18.79 5.49 9.61
CA TRP A 46 17.72 4.90 10.42
C TRP A 46 16.34 5.53 10.19
N ASN A 47 16.25 6.82 9.89
CA ASN A 47 14.98 7.48 9.58
C ASN A 47 14.42 7.02 8.23
N VAL A 48 15.30 6.83 7.26
CA VAL A 48 14.93 6.35 5.92
C VAL A 48 14.39 4.93 6.02
N VAL A 49 15.12 4.06 6.72
CA VAL A 49 14.73 2.66 6.92
C VAL A 49 13.43 2.56 7.71
N SER A 50 13.24 3.36 8.76
CA SER A 50 12.01 3.33 9.57
C SER A 50 10.78 3.81 8.80
N LEU A 51 10.91 4.86 7.97
CA LEU A 51 9.84 5.33 7.09
C LEU A 51 9.48 4.31 6.00
N SER A 52 10.48 3.70 5.36
CA SER A 52 10.27 2.63 4.39
C SER A 52 9.56 1.44 5.04
N LEU A 53 9.99 1.03 6.24
CA LEU A 53 9.37 -0.07 6.97
C LEU A 53 7.93 0.26 7.35
N LEU A 54 7.66 1.48 7.83
CA LEU A 54 6.31 1.95 8.15
C LEU A 54 5.39 1.87 6.92
N GLY A 55 5.89 2.27 5.75
CA GLY A 55 5.16 2.19 4.50
C GLY A 55 4.86 0.75 4.08
N ILE A 56 5.82 -0.17 4.22
CA ILE A 56 5.60 -1.61 3.96
C ILE A 56 4.55 -2.19 4.92
N VAL A 57 4.64 -1.91 6.22
CA VAL A 57 3.65 -2.35 7.20
C VAL A 57 2.26 -1.82 6.86
N SER A 58 2.16 -0.55 6.49
CA SER A 58 0.90 0.07 6.07
C SER A 58 0.31 -0.61 4.83
N ALA A 59 1.14 -0.94 3.85
CA ALA A 59 0.72 -1.67 2.66
C ALA A 59 0.22 -3.09 2.98
N ILE A 60 0.91 -3.82 3.87
CA ILE A 60 0.48 -5.15 4.31
C ILE A 60 -0.90 -5.06 4.98
N VAL A 61 -1.12 -4.08 5.86
CA VAL A 61 -2.42 -3.86 6.50
C VAL A 61 -3.51 -3.61 5.45
N LEU A 62 -3.26 -2.73 4.48
CA LEU A 62 -4.23 -2.44 3.40
C LEU A 62 -4.53 -3.67 2.54
N HIS A 63 -3.51 -4.46 2.21
CA HIS A 63 -3.68 -5.70 1.46
C HIS A 63 -4.53 -6.72 2.23
N LEU A 64 -4.26 -6.91 3.52
CA LEU A 64 -5.04 -7.81 4.38
C LEU A 64 -6.48 -7.32 4.56
N LEU A 65 -6.71 -6.01 4.64
CA LEU A 65 -8.05 -5.45 4.67
C LEU A 65 -8.79 -5.72 3.35
N ALA A 66 -8.14 -5.54 2.20
CA ALA A 66 -8.70 -5.88 0.90
C ALA A 66 -9.09 -7.36 0.81
N GLN A 67 -8.20 -8.25 1.26
CA GLN A 67 -8.45 -9.69 1.30
C GLN A 67 -9.62 -10.03 2.23
N ARG A 68 -9.72 -9.38 3.39
CA ARG A 68 -10.83 -9.59 4.34
C ARG A 68 -12.17 -9.06 3.83
N VAL A 69 -12.16 -7.99 3.03
CA VAL A 69 -13.36 -7.48 2.35
C VAL A 69 -13.81 -8.49 1.29
N LEU A 70 -12.88 -9.02 0.49
CA LEU A 70 -13.17 -10.05 -0.52
C LEU A 70 -13.67 -11.36 0.11
N SER A 71 -13.10 -11.80 1.23
CA SER A 71 -13.50 -13.06 1.89
C SER A 71 -14.92 -13.03 2.47
N ARG A 72 -15.55 -11.85 2.56
CA ARG A 72 -16.94 -11.69 3.02
C ARG A 72 -17.97 -11.77 1.88
N LEU A 73 -17.52 -11.84 0.63
CA LEU A 73 -18.41 -12.08 -0.51
C LEU A 73 -19.04 -13.47 -0.38
N ARG A 74 -20.37 -13.51 -0.44
CA ARG A 74 -21.14 -14.75 -0.59
C ARG A 74 -21.44 -14.91 -2.08
N GLU A 75 -21.17 -16.09 -2.63
CA GLU A 75 -21.64 -16.47 -3.97
C GLU A 75 -23.16 -16.37 -4.06
#